data_AF-A0A2D2AUK2-F1
#
_entry.id   AF-A0A2D2AUK2-F1
#
_cell.length_a   1.000
_cell.length_b   1.000
_cell.length_c   1.000
_cell.angle_alpha   90.00
_cell.angle_beta   90.00
_cell.angle_gamma   90.00
#
_symmetry.space_group_name_H-M   'P 1'
#
loop_
_entity.id
_entity.type
_entity.pdbx_description
1 polymer ?
#
loop_
_entity_poly.entity_id
_entity_poly.type
_entity_poly.pdbx_seq_one_letter_code
_entity_poly.pdbx_strand_id
1 'polypeptide(L)'
;MLDWLRRLFGGKAAAASSAGQTPSVSPILTLEELRALVRRVGYGEAEAEIVALAAPVFHIIAGPSAHGAPLGGTRLGGAPDLPAGSVWPRGRFGPAAFLGQFDLADVRARTGSDLALESGLLSLFVVEIDSAADPVELLAVLTPEGAALERLSPPAEEFGAYIGLLEPISIAAFQSGIGLSQGAIAGLELETRFPDGDVWTFLRALVERPVGAIGEWFGQGFGRAGDDQRQVAHARRIGRPSLKSYAFIESWAKWEELKTIQSRLANGSIYRPWSEAGDDDVRWLLDNRAAFDAGVDALRLLVRIDSNREMGLWINDADPIFVFVDAADLARGDLSKLHATVTQG
;
A
#
# COMPACT_ATOMS: atom_id res chain seq x y z
N MET A 1 -18.75 9.79 -1.69
CA MET A 1 -17.68 9.91 -0.68
C MET A 1 -18.12 10.49 0.68
N LEU A 2 -18.75 11.67 0.77
CA LEU A 2 -19.26 12.20 2.06
C LEU A 2 -20.40 11.36 2.67
N ASP A 3 -21.30 10.85 1.84
CA ASP A 3 -22.35 9.91 2.27
C ASP A 3 -21.78 8.54 2.64
N TRP A 4 -20.66 8.15 2.02
CA TRP A 4 -19.92 6.93 2.32
C TRP A 4 -19.16 7.02 3.66
N LEU A 5 -18.49 8.15 3.95
CA LEU A 5 -17.89 8.44 5.27
C LEU A 5 -18.96 8.58 6.36
N ARG A 6 -20.12 9.19 6.06
CA ARG A 6 -21.27 9.21 6.99
C ARG A 6 -21.89 7.84 7.21
N ARG A 7 -21.84 6.92 6.24
CA ARG A 7 -22.33 5.53 6.40
C ARG A 7 -21.34 4.65 7.17
N LEU A 8 -20.03 4.84 6.98
CA LEU A 8 -18.97 4.16 7.74
C LEU A 8 -18.92 4.58 9.22
N PHE A 9 -19.14 5.86 9.53
CA PHE A 9 -18.99 6.39 10.89
C PHE A 9 -20.29 6.93 11.55
N GLY A 10 -21.40 7.02 10.82
CA GLY A 10 -22.62 7.71 11.31
C GLY A 10 -23.97 7.15 10.86
N GLY A 11 -24.02 5.97 10.22
CA GLY A 11 -25.26 5.36 9.77
C GLY A 11 -25.93 4.53 10.88
N LYS A 12 -27.15 4.90 11.28
CA LYS A 12 -28.04 4.05 12.08
C LYS A 12 -28.05 2.64 11.50
N ALA A 13 -27.75 1.66 12.35
CA ALA A 13 -27.87 0.24 12.06
C ALA A 13 -29.15 -0.03 11.24
N ALA A 14 -28.97 -0.43 9.97
CA ALA A 14 -29.99 -1.18 9.29
C ALA A 14 -30.35 -2.35 10.21
N ALA A 15 -31.66 -2.55 10.42
CA ALA A 15 -32.21 -3.46 11.41
C ALA A 15 -31.36 -4.73 11.49
N ALA A 16 -30.83 -5.00 12.69
CA ALA A 16 -30.02 -6.16 12.97
C ALA A 16 -30.76 -7.42 12.50
N SER A 17 -30.41 -7.88 11.31
CA SER A 17 -30.54 -9.28 10.93
C SER A 17 -29.80 -10.05 12.02
N SER A 18 -30.53 -11.01 12.60
CA SER A 18 -30.14 -11.90 13.69
C SER A 18 -28.63 -12.17 13.78
N ALA A 19 -28.14 -12.34 15.01
CA ALA A 19 -26.81 -12.84 15.37
C ALA A 19 -26.51 -14.27 14.81
N GLY A 20 -26.59 -14.41 13.49
CA GLY A 20 -26.10 -15.53 12.71
C GLY A 20 -24.66 -15.23 12.34
N GLN A 21 -23.83 -16.27 12.41
CA GLN A 21 -22.42 -16.25 12.03
C GLN A 21 -22.23 -15.41 10.76
N THR A 22 -21.45 -14.34 10.86
CA THR A 22 -21.01 -13.60 9.67
C THR A 22 -20.36 -14.64 8.76
N PRO A 23 -20.81 -14.81 7.50
CA PRO A 23 -20.26 -15.83 6.62
C PRO A 23 -18.73 -15.69 6.60
N SER A 24 -18.04 -16.82 6.78
CA SER A 24 -16.59 -16.87 6.60
C SER A 24 -16.32 -16.52 5.15
N VAL A 25 -15.59 -15.43 4.94
CA VAL A 25 -15.15 -15.01 3.62
C VAL A 25 -13.72 -15.49 3.45
N SER A 26 -13.41 -16.08 2.30
CA SER A 26 -12.06 -16.51 1.96
C SER A 26 -11.41 -15.46 1.06
N PRO A 27 -10.07 -15.34 1.07
CA PRO A 27 -9.35 -14.48 0.15
C PRO A 27 -9.64 -14.88 -1.30
N ILE A 28 -9.66 -13.90 -2.20
CA ILE A 28 -9.88 -14.11 -3.63
C ILE A 28 -8.52 -14.31 -4.30
N LEU A 29 -8.24 -15.52 -4.77
CA LEU A 29 -6.94 -15.87 -5.32
C LEU A 29 -6.94 -15.91 -6.85
N THR A 30 -8.11 -16.09 -7.46
CA THR A 30 -8.26 -16.27 -8.91
C THR A 30 -9.38 -15.41 -9.48
N LEU A 31 -9.31 -15.15 -10.79
CA LEU A 31 -10.41 -14.49 -11.52
C LEU A 31 -11.69 -15.32 -11.50
N GLU A 32 -11.60 -16.66 -11.43
CA GLU A 32 -12.78 -17.51 -11.34
C GLU A 32 -13.49 -17.35 -10.00
N GLU A 33 -12.76 -17.32 -8.89
CA GLU A 33 -13.30 -17.02 -7.56
C GLU A 33 -13.91 -15.61 -7.50
N LEU A 34 -13.27 -14.62 -8.14
CA LEU A 34 -13.83 -13.27 -8.23
C LEU A 34 -15.18 -13.28 -8.97
N ARG A 35 -15.25 -13.92 -10.15
CA ARG A 35 -16.50 -14.02 -10.93
C ARG A 35 -17.59 -14.76 -10.14
N ALA A 36 -17.23 -15.83 -9.43
CA ALA A 36 -18.15 -16.57 -8.58
C ALA A 36 -18.69 -15.71 -7.43
N LEU A 37 -17.81 -14.94 -6.77
CA LEU A 37 -18.19 -13.98 -5.74
C LEU A 37 -19.14 -12.93 -6.30
N VAL A 38 -18.78 -12.27 -7.40
CA VAL A 38 -19.56 -11.21 -8.06
C VAL A 38 -20.98 -11.67 -8.36
N ARG A 39 -21.15 -12.86 -8.94
CA ARG A 39 -22.48 -13.43 -9.18
C ARG A 39 -23.23 -13.73 -7.90
N ARG A 40 -22.54 -14.33 -6.90
CA ARG A 40 -23.14 -14.70 -5.61
C ARG A 40 -23.67 -13.50 -4.84
N VAL A 41 -22.98 -12.35 -4.90
CA VAL A 41 -23.38 -11.12 -4.19
C VAL A 41 -24.30 -10.22 -5.01
N GLY A 42 -24.82 -10.68 -6.16
CA GLY A 42 -25.81 -9.94 -6.94
C GLY A 42 -25.24 -8.89 -7.91
N TYR A 43 -23.94 -8.93 -8.21
CA TYR A 43 -23.27 -8.00 -9.15
C TYR A 43 -22.95 -8.63 -10.50
N GLY A 44 -23.61 -9.72 -10.87
CA GLY A 44 -23.34 -10.47 -12.11
C GLY A 44 -23.37 -9.62 -13.39
N GLU A 45 -24.26 -8.62 -13.47
CA GLU A 45 -24.34 -7.72 -14.64
C GLU A 45 -23.14 -6.77 -14.75
N ALA A 46 -22.42 -6.50 -13.66
CA ALA A 46 -21.19 -5.70 -13.65
C ALA A 46 -19.92 -6.56 -13.64
N GLU A 47 -20.02 -7.87 -13.89
CA GLU A 47 -18.88 -8.79 -13.82
C GLU A 47 -17.71 -8.36 -14.71
N ALA A 48 -17.98 -7.96 -15.94
CA ALA A 48 -16.94 -7.52 -16.87
C ALA A 48 -16.21 -6.26 -16.37
N GLU A 49 -16.94 -5.29 -15.81
CA GLU A 49 -16.38 -4.06 -15.25
C GLU A 49 -15.52 -4.35 -14.01
N ILE A 50 -16.01 -5.18 -13.09
CA ILE A 50 -15.30 -5.57 -11.87
C ILE A 50 -14.03 -6.36 -12.21
N VAL A 51 -14.12 -7.33 -13.13
CA VAL A 51 -12.97 -8.14 -13.56
C VAL A 51 -11.93 -7.28 -14.28
N ALA A 52 -12.33 -6.23 -15.01
CA ALA A 52 -11.39 -5.30 -15.64
C ALA A 52 -10.57 -4.48 -14.63
N LEU A 53 -11.06 -4.33 -13.39
CA LEU A 53 -10.34 -3.64 -12.31
C LEU A 53 -9.36 -4.56 -11.55
N ALA A 54 -9.44 -5.88 -11.77
CA ALA A 54 -8.61 -6.85 -11.09
C ALA A 54 -7.15 -6.77 -11.57
N ALA A 55 -6.21 -6.79 -10.63
CA ALA A 55 -4.79 -6.90 -10.94
C ALA A 55 -4.14 -8.06 -10.21
N PRO A 56 -3.14 -8.72 -10.81
CA PRO A 56 -2.38 -9.76 -10.14
C PRO A 56 -1.62 -9.16 -8.95
N VAL A 57 -1.60 -9.92 -7.85
CA VAL A 57 -0.80 -9.64 -6.66
C VAL A 57 -0.14 -10.94 -6.19
N PHE A 58 0.98 -10.82 -5.48
CA PHE A 58 1.60 -11.96 -4.81
C PHE A 58 1.66 -11.69 -3.31
N HIS A 59 0.82 -12.36 -2.53
CA HIS A 59 0.83 -12.25 -1.08
C HIS A 59 2.13 -12.83 -0.52
N ILE A 60 2.80 -12.06 0.32
CA ILE A 60 4.05 -12.44 0.98
C ILE A 60 3.66 -13.23 2.23
N ILE A 61 3.88 -14.54 2.21
CA ILE A 61 3.59 -15.42 3.34
C ILE A 61 4.84 -15.50 4.23
N ALA A 62 4.68 -15.11 5.49
CA ALA A 62 5.76 -15.17 6.46
C ALA A 62 6.30 -16.60 6.62
N GLY A 63 7.62 -16.73 6.59
CA GLY A 63 8.32 -17.97 6.89
C GLY A 63 8.89 -18.00 8.30
N PRO A 64 9.65 -19.05 8.64
CA PRO A 64 10.39 -19.09 9.90
C PRO A 64 11.45 -18.01 9.96
N SER A 65 12.03 -17.84 11.16
CA SER A 65 13.14 -16.94 11.37
C SER A 65 14.30 -17.20 10.39
N ALA A 66 14.87 -16.12 9.87
CA ALA A 66 16.01 -16.11 8.95
C ALA A 66 17.35 -15.82 9.65
N HIS A 67 17.44 -16.03 10.97
CA HIS A 67 18.73 -16.03 11.67
C HIS A 67 19.65 -17.08 11.05
N GLY A 68 20.79 -16.64 10.49
CA GLY A 68 21.74 -17.52 9.82
C GLY A 68 21.38 -17.88 8.38
N ALA A 69 20.40 -17.21 7.76
CA ALA A 69 20.12 -17.39 6.34
C ALA A 69 21.37 -17.10 5.48
N PRO A 70 21.53 -17.77 4.31
CA PRO A 70 22.62 -17.50 3.38
C PRO A 70 22.72 -16.01 2.98
N LEU A 71 23.91 -15.57 2.60
CA LEU A 71 24.10 -14.24 2.04
C LEU A 71 23.35 -14.10 0.71
N GLY A 72 22.76 -12.93 0.49
CA GLY A 72 22.06 -12.59 -0.74
C GLY A 72 20.65 -13.17 -0.86
N GLY A 73 20.18 -13.98 0.09
CA GLY A 73 18.84 -14.57 0.01
C GLY A 73 17.72 -13.55 0.31
N THR A 74 16.56 -13.76 -0.33
CA THR A 74 15.31 -13.02 -0.06
C THR A 74 14.87 -13.19 1.40
N ARG A 75 14.69 -12.08 2.12
CA ARG A 75 14.21 -12.04 3.51
C ARG A 75 13.72 -10.66 3.91
N LEU A 76 12.99 -10.60 5.01
CA LEU A 76 12.60 -9.34 5.66
C LEU A 76 13.30 -9.21 7.02
N GLY A 77 13.60 -7.98 7.43
CA GLY A 77 14.26 -7.66 8.70
C GLY A 77 15.69 -8.17 8.86
N GLY A 78 16.24 -8.00 10.06
CA GLY A 78 17.60 -8.35 10.44
C GLY A 78 18.66 -7.37 9.96
N ALA A 79 19.85 -7.91 9.67
CA ALA A 79 20.95 -7.17 9.07
C ALA A 79 20.94 -7.34 7.54
N PRO A 80 21.26 -6.29 6.76
CA PRO A 80 21.34 -6.35 5.31
C PRO A 80 22.60 -7.10 4.86
N ASP A 81 22.49 -7.77 3.70
CA ASP A 81 23.67 -8.14 2.92
C ASP A 81 23.91 -7.05 1.88
N LEU A 82 25.11 -6.46 1.89
CA LEU A 82 25.52 -5.39 0.98
C LEU A 82 26.88 -5.72 0.34
N PRO A 83 27.29 -5.02 -0.73
CA PRO A 83 28.62 -5.19 -1.30
C PRO A 83 29.71 -5.07 -0.23
N ALA A 84 30.74 -5.92 -0.30
CA ALA A 84 31.84 -5.90 0.66
C ALA A 84 32.49 -4.50 0.77
N GLY A 85 32.69 -4.03 2.01
CA GLY A 85 33.18 -2.68 2.31
C GLY A 85 32.09 -1.62 2.35
N SER A 86 30.81 -1.99 2.23
CA SER A 86 29.70 -1.05 2.38
C SER A 86 29.60 -0.52 3.81
N VAL A 87 29.14 0.71 3.94
CA VAL A 87 28.74 1.29 5.22
C VAL A 87 27.24 1.10 5.43
N TRP A 88 26.83 0.99 6.70
CA TRP A 88 25.41 0.95 7.02
C TRP A 88 24.73 2.24 6.52
N PRO A 89 23.63 2.17 5.75
CA PRO A 89 22.95 3.36 5.25
C PRO A 89 22.44 4.29 6.35
N ARG A 90 22.55 5.61 6.15
CA ARG A 90 22.19 6.60 7.17
C ARG A 90 21.29 7.70 6.61
N GLY A 91 20.39 8.18 7.46
CA GLY A 91 19.55 9.35 7.26
C GLY A 91 19.94 10.52 8.14
N ARG A 92 19.11 11.56 8.12
CA ARG A 92 19.31 12.77 8.96
C ARG A 92 19.28 12.48 10.46
N PHE A 93 18.58 11.41 10.87
CA PHE A 93 18.38 11.05 12.27
C PHE A 93 19.20 9.86 12.76
N GLY A 94 20.06 9.28 11.91
CA GLY A 94 20.91 8.15 12.31
C GLY A 94 20.90 6.99 11.29
N PRO A 95 21.24 5.77 11.73
CA PRO A 95 21.13 4.57 10.91
C PRO A 95 19.72 4.38 10.35
N ALA A 96 19.63 4.06 9.07
CA ALA A 96 18.37 3.69 8.43
C ALA A 96 17.97 2.26 8.83
N ALA A 97 16.67 2.03 9.03
CA ALA A 97 16.13 0.74 9.42
C ALA A 97 16.02 -0.19 8.20
N PHE A 98 16.57 -1.39 8.30
CA PHE A 98 16.52 -2.36 7.21
C PHE A 98 15.16 -3.06 7.18
N LEU A 99 14.40 -2.86 6.10
CA LEU A 99 13.07 -3.46 5.93
C LEU A 99 13.19 -4.90 5.41
N GLY A 100 14.10 -5.12 4.47
CA GLY A 100 14.32 -6.42 3.85
C GLY A 100 15.12 -6.34 2.56
N GLN A 101 15.43 -7.51 2.02
CA GLN A 101 16.10 -7.67 0.74
C GLN A 101 15.43 -8.74 -0.11
N PHE A 102 15.51 -8.56 -1.42
CA PHE A 102 14.87 -9.43 -2.41
C PHE A 102 15.89 -9.81 -3.47
N ASP A 103 16.21 -11.10 -3.54
CA ASP A 103 16.91 -11.65 -4.69
C ASP A 103 15.90 -11.68 -5.85
N LEU A 104 16.13 -10.84 -6.86
CA LEU A 104 15.18 -10.66 -7.95
C LEU A 104 15.01 -11.93 -8.80
N ALA A 105 16.05 -12.78 -8.86
CA ALA A 105 15.95 -14.07 -9.54
C ALA A 105 15.07 -15.05 -8.74
N ASP A 106 15.23 -15.11 -7.41
CA ASP A 106 14.36 -15.89 -6.51
C ASP A 106 12.90 -15.42 -6.60
N VAL A 107 12.67 -14.11 -6.50
CA VAL A 107 11.32 -13.54 -6.59
C VAL A 107 10.68 -13.88 -7.93
N ARG A 108 11.39 -13.69 -9.06
CA ARG A 108 10.90 -14.06 -10.39
C ARG A 108 10.59 -15.55 -10.49
N ALA A 109 11.47 -16.42 -10.01
CA ALA A 109 11.27 -17.87 -10.05
C ALA A 109 10.02 -18.31 -9.28
N ARG A 110 9.72 -17.64 -8.16
CA ARG A 110 8.60 -18.00 -7.28
C ARG A 110 7.27 -17.35 -7.67
N THR A 111 7.31 -16.18 -8.29
CA THR A 111 6.12 -15.44 -8.73
C THR A 111 5.76 -15.72 -10.18
N GLY A 112 6.71 -16.13 -11.01
CA GLY A 112 6.56 -16.14 -12.47
C GLY A 112 6.34 -14.73 -13.04
N SER A 113 6.65 -13.67 -12.28
CA SER A 113 6.45 -12.30 -12.73
C SER A 113 7.47 -11.89 -13.80
N ASP A 114 7.01 -11.11 -14.77
CA ASP A 114 7.84 -10.53 -15.82
C ASP A 114 8.49 -9.22 -15.33
N LEU A 115 9.24 -9.31 -14.24
CA LEU A 115 10.09 -8.22 -13.78
C LEU A 115 11.15 -7.95 -14.86
N ALA A 116 11.26 -6.70 -15.32
CA ALA A 116 12.26 -6.33 -16.32
C ALA A 116 13.70 -6.47 -15.78
N LEU A 117 13.90 -6.44 -14.45
CA LEU A 117 15.15 -6.84 -13.81
C LEU A 117 15.16 -8.35 -13.58
N GLU A 118 16.08 -9.03 -14.25
CA GLU A 118 16.18 -10.48 -14.17
C GLU A 118 16.96 -10.98 -12.95
N SER A 119 17.88 -10.17 -12.42
CA SER A 119 18.74 -10.56 -11.31
C SER A 119 19.28 -9.37 -10.50
N GLY A 120 19.98 -9.67 -9.41
CA GLY A 120 20.49 -8.71 -8.44
C GLY A 120 19.74 -8.75 -7.11
N LEU A 121 20.30 -8.08 -6.11
CA LEU A 121 19.75 -8.01 -4.77
C LEU A 121 19.23 -6.60 -4.49
N LEU A 122 17.92 -6.45 -4.37
CA LEU A 122 17.28 -5.21 -3.95
C LEU A 122 17.19 -5.17 -2.43
N SER A 123 17.89 -4.23 -1.78
CA SER A 123 17.83 -3.99 -0.34
C SER A 123 17.09 -2.67 -0.06
N LEU A 124 16.11 -2.71 0.83
CA LEU A 124 15.26 -1.57 1.18
C LEU A 124 15.51 -1.10 2.61
N PHE A 125 15.68 0.22 2.76
CA PHE A 125 15.93 0.86 4.05
C PHE A 125 14.96 2.01 4.26
N VAL A 126 14.33 2.04 5.43
CA VAL A 126 13.57 3.18 5.90
C VAL A 126 14.53 4.16 6.57
N VAL A 127 14.73 5.29 5.91
CA VAL A 127 15.60 6.37 6.36
C VAL A 127 14.90 7.21 7.42
N GLU A 128 13.60 7.46 7.21
CA GLU A 128 12.81 8.29 8.09
C GLU A 128 11.32 7.98 7.95
N ILE A 129 10.62 8.00 9.09
CA ILE A 129 9.17 8.14 9.19
C ILE A 129 8.94 9.18 10.28
N ASP A 130 8.20 10.25 10.01
CA ASP A 130 7.95 11.30 11.02
C ASP A 130 6.60 11.08 11.73
N SER A 131 5.57 10.71 10.96
CA SER A 131 4.26 10.35 11.47
C SER A 131 3.51 9.43 10.49
N ALA A 132 2.38 8.87 10.94
CA ALA A 132 1.49 8.03 10.13
C ALA A 132 0.96 8.72 8.86
N ALA A 133 0.95 10.06 8.83
CA ALA A 133 0.50 10.84 7.68
C ALA A 133 1.67 11.36 6.82
N ASP A 134 2.90 11.21 7.29
CA ASP A 134 4.09 11.81 6.71
C ASP A 134 4.84 10.86 5.76
N PRO A 135 5.76 11.40 4.94
CA PRO A 135 6.53 10.58 4.04
C PRO A 135 7.39 9.56 4.77
N VAL A 136 7.49 8.40 4.15
CA VAL A 136 8.59 7.48 4.41
C VAL A 136 9.70 7.90 3.46
N GLU A 137 10.81 8.38 4.02
CA GLU A 137 12.04 8.49 3.26
C GLU A 137 12.64 7.08 3.17
N LEU A 138 12.84 6.61 1.94
CA LEU A 138 13.34 5.27 1.65
C LEU A 138 14.65 5.37 0.87
N LEU A 139 15.60 4.50 1.23
CA LEU A 139 16.76 4.23 0.40
C LEU A 139 16.64 2.82 -0.18
N ALA A 140 16.87 2.70 -1.47
CA ALA A 140 16.99 1.43 -2.18
C ALA A 140 18.44 1.24 -2.63
N VAL A 141 18.97 0.03 -2.40
CA VAL A 141 20.28 -0.38 -2.91
C VAL A 141 20.06 -1.58 -3.80
N LEU A 142 20.31 -1.43 -5.11
CA LEU A 142 20.32 -2.54 -6.05
C LEU A 142 21.77 -3.01 -6.22
N THR A 143 22.07 -4.18 -5.66
CA THR A 143 23.39 -4.81 -5.79
C THR A 143 23.41 -5.73 -7.02
N PRO A 144 24.35 -5.56 -7.96
CA PRO A 144 24.46 -6.44 -9.12
C PRO A 144 24.71 -7.90 -8.74
N GLU A 145 24.23 -8.82 -9.57
CA GLU A 145 24.51 -10.24 -9.43
C GLU A 145 26.02 -10.53 -9.43
N GLY A 146 26.45 -11.46 -8.58
CA GLY A 146 27.85 -11.86 -8.46
C GLY A 146 28.74 -10.89 -7.66
N ALA A 147 28.20 -9.76 -7.18
CA ALA A 147 28.92 -8.90 -6.26
C ALA A 147 29.30 -9.68 -4.98
N ALA A 148 30.51 -9.47 -4.47
CA ALA A 148 30.90 -10.02 -3.18
C ALA A 148 30.08 -9.36 -2.08
N LEU A 149 29.31 -10.14 -1.33
CA LEU A 149 28.43 -9.66 -0.27
C LEU A 149 29.05 -9.88 1.11
N GLU A 150 28.72 -8.99 2.04
CA GLU A 150 28.89 -9.20 3.47
C GLU A 150 27.62 -8.81 4.22
N ARG A 151 27.34 -9.51 5.32
CA ARG A 151 26.26 -9.14 6.24
C ARG A 151 26.78 -8.10 7.21
N LEU A 152 26.22 -6.90 7.18
CA LEU A 152 26.68 -5.84 8.08
C LEU A 152 26.24 -6.11 9.52
N SER A 153 27.08 -5.79 10.48
CA SER A 153 26.65 -5.73 11.89
C SER A 153 25.78 -4.48 12.09
N PRO A 154 24.63 -4.60 12.78
CA PRO A 154 23.83 -3.43 13.14
C PRO A 154 24.66 -2.42 13.93
N PRO A 155 24.51 -1.11 13.68
CA PRO A 155 25.13 -0.07 14.50
C PRO A 155 24.71 -0.19 15.97
N ALA A 156 25.59 0.21 16.89
CA ALA A 156 25.28 0.25 18.31
C ALA A 156 24.37 1.44 18.70
N GLU A 157 24.21 2.40 17.80
CA GLU A 157 23.34 3.57 17.95
C GLU A 157 21.87 3.19 17.79
N GLU A 158 20.97 4.00 18.36
CA GLU A 158 19.54 3.90 18.05
C GLU A 158 19.27 4.24 16.58
N PHE A 159 18.31 3.55 15.98
CA PHE A 159 17.89 3.80 14.61
C PHE A 159 17.13 5.13 14.54
N GLY A 160 17.37 5.89 13.46
CA GLY A 160 16.80 7.23 13.30
C GLY A 160 15.32 7.25 12.90
N ALA A 161 14.73 6.10 12.61
CA ALA A 161 13.32 5.95 12.29
C ALA A 161 12.56 5.35 13.49
N TYR A 162 11.23 5.56 13.56
CA TYR A 162 10.36 4.80 14.49
C TYR A 162 10.42 3.28 14.30
N ILE A 163 11.13 2.82 13.27
CA ILE A 163 11.39 1.42 12.98
C ILE A 163 12.80 1.10 13.51
N GLY A 164 12.87 0.22 14.51
CA GLY A 164 14.13 -0.29 15.04
C GLY A 164 14.73 -1.43 14.19
N LEU A 165 15.61 -2.21 14.81
CA LEU A 165 16.08 -3.46 14.22
C LEU A 165 14.94 -4.48 14.22
N LEU A 166 14.54 -4.91 13.03
CA LEU A 166 13.45 -5.88 12.83
C LEU A 166 13.96 -7.31 12.95
N GLU A 167 13.11 -8.22 13.40
CA GLU A 167 13.41 -9.64 13.47
C GLU A 167 13.55 -10.23 12.05
N PRO A 168 14.62 -10.98 11.75
CA PRO A 168 14.79 -11.57 10.43
C PRO A 168 13.83 -12.73 10.23
N ILE A 169 13.06 -12.68 9.14
CA ILE A 169 12.19 -13.76 8.69
C ILE A 169 12.43 -14.09 7.22
N SER A 170 12.30 -15.37 6.89
CA SER A 170 12.26 -15.82 5.50
C SER A 170 10.87 -15.59 4.92
N ILE A 171 10.75 -15.65 3.58
CA ILE A 171 9.45 -15.67 2.91
C ILE A 171 9.15 -17.13 2.58
N ALA A 172 8.10 -17.71 3.17
CA ALA A 172 7.70 -19.09 2.88
C ALA A 172 7.17 -19.24 1.46
N ALA A 173 6.31 -18.30 1.03
CA ALA A 173 5.73 -18.31 -0.31
C ALA A 173 5.42 -16.89 -0.79
N PHE A 174 5.44 -16.74 -2.11
CA PHE A 174 4.71 -15.69 -2.81
C PHE A 174 3.44 -16.32 -3.38
N GLN A 175 2.32 -16.18 -2.67
CA GLN A 175 1.06 -16.78 -3.08
C GLN A 175 0.35 -15.86 -4.07
N SER A 176 0.10 -16.33 -5.29
CA SER A 176 -0.66 -15.57 -6.29
C SER A 176 -2.08 -15.27 -5.79
N GLY A 177 -2.55 -14.06 -6.09
CA GLY A 177 -3.89 -13.61 -5.80
C GLY A 177 -4.35 -12.49 -6.74
N ILE A 178 -5.53 -11.95 -6.45
CA ILE A 178 -6.11 -10.81 -7.18
C ILE A 178 -6.34 -9.64 -6.22
N GLY A 179 -5.74 -8.49 -6.54
CA GLY A 179 -5.99 -7.23 -5.86
C GLY A 179 -7.04 -6.41 -6.59
N LEU A 180 -7.94 -5.77 -5.84
CA LEU A 180 -8.96 -4.85 -6.32
C LEU A 180 -8.93 -3.56 -5.51
N SER A 181 -9.05 -2.42 -6.20
CA SER A 181 -9.18 -1.12 -5.56
C SER A 181 -10.59 -0.91 -5.04
N GLN A 182 -10.75 -0.70 -3.72
CA GLN A 182 -12.05 -0.28 -3.18
C GLN A 182 -12.52 1.05 -3.78
N GLY A 183 -11.61 1.99 -4.05
CA GLY A 183 -11.94 3.26 -4.69
C GLY A 183 -12.46 3.08 -6.12
N ALA A 184 -11.81 2.23 -6.92
CA ALA A 184 -12.30 1.92 -8.27
C ALA A 184 -13.64 1.18 -8.24
N ILE A 185 -13.83 0.27 -7.28
CA ILE A 185 -15.11 -0.40 -7.04
C ILE A 185 -16.20 0.60 -6.64
N ALA A 186 -15.89 1.56 -5.77
CA ALA A 186 -16.82 2.61 -5.39
C ALA A 186 -17.27 3.44 -6.60
N GLY A 187 -16.36 3.70 -7.54
CA GLY A 187 -16.66 4.39 -8.81
C GLY A 187 -17.63 3.64 -9.74
N LEU A 188 -17.85 2.34 -9.53
CA LEU A 188 -18.87 1.59 -10.26
C LEU A 188 -20.29 1.81 -9.72
N GLU A 189 -20.45 2.46 -8.56
CA GLU A 189 -21.74 2.78 -7.94
C GLU A 189 -22.65 1.54 -7.79
N LEU A 190 -22.06 0.41 -7.38
CA LEU A 190 -22.71 -0.90 -7.37
C LEU A 190 -23.98 -0.94 -6.52
N GLU A 191 -24.02 -0.29 -5.36
CA GLU A 191 -25.22 -0.23 -4.50
C GLU A 191 -26.39 0.50 -5.19
N THR A 192 -26.09 1.52 -6.01
CA THR A 192 -27.11 2.28 -6.75
C THR A 192 -27.65 1.47 -7.92
N ARG A 193 -26.76 0.78 -8.63
CA ARG A 193 -27.11 -0.03 -9.82
C ARG A 193 -27.79 -1.34 -9.45
N PHE A 194 -27.38 -1.94 -8.33
CA PHE A 194 -27.80 -3.26 -7.88
C PHE A 194 -28.19 -3.20 -6.40
N PRO A 195 -29.36 -2.61 -6.07
CA PRO A 195 -29.77 -2.36 -4.68
C PRO A 195 -29.97 -3.62 -3.85
N ASP A 196 -30.21 -4.77 -4.51
CA ASP A 196 -30.35 -6.08 -3.85
C ASP A 196 -28.99 -6.80 -3.66
N GLY A 197 -27.89 -6.19 -4.11
CA GLY A 197 -26.56 -6.77 -4.01
C GLY A 197 -25.94 -6.64 -2.62
N ASP A 198 -25.09 -7.59 -2.24
CA ASP A 198 -24.42 -7.64 -0.95
C ASP A 198 -23.04 -6.97 -0.99
N VAL A 199 -23.05 -5.64 -0.88
CA VAL A 199 -21.83 -4.81 -0.91
C VAL A 199 -20.88 -5.15 0.24
N TRP A 200 -21.42 -5.53 1.41
CA TRP A 200 -20.64 -5.78 2.60
C TRP A 200 -19.84 -7.07 2.48
N THR A 201 -20.49 -8.16 2.05
CA THR A 201 -19.77 -9.41 1.76
C THR A 201 -18.77 -9.22 0.65
N PHE A 202 -19.11 -8.43 -0.38
CA PHE A 202 -18.20 -8.13 -1.48
C PHE A 202 -16.95 -7.39 -0.99
N LEU A 203 -17.09 -6.21 -0.37
CA LEU A 203 -15.97 -5.41 0.12
C LEU A 203 -15.13 -6.15 1.17
N ARG A 204 -15.76 -6.94 2.04
CA ARG A 204 -15.04 -7.78 3.01
C ARG A 204 -14.17 -8.83 2.33
N ALA A 205 -14.65 -9.46 1.26
CA ALA A 205 -13.85 -10.41 0.48
C ALA A 205 -12.63 -9.76 -0.16
N LEU A 206 -12.75 -8.49 -0.58
CA LEU A 206 -11.65 -7.77 -1.25
C LEU A 206 -10.48 -7.44 -0.32
N VAL A 207 -10.71 -7.39 1.00
CA VAL A 207 -9.67 -7.11 1.99
C VAL A 207 -9.15 -8.34 2.70
N GLU A 208 -9.80 -9.49 2.49
CA GLU A 208 -9.38 -10.75 3.10
C GLU A 208 -8.09 -11.23 2.45
N ARG A 209 -7.15 -11.74 3.27
CA ARG A 209 -5.85 -12.22 2.81
C ARG A 209 -5.61 -13.67 3.18
N PRO A 210 -4.71 -14.37 2.47
CA PRO A 210 -4.24 -15.67 2.92
C PRO A 210 -3.70 -15.62 4.35
N VAL A 211 -3.91 -16.71 5.08
CA VAL A 211 -3.37 -16.86 6.44
C VAL A 211 -1.85 -16.74 6.40
N GLY A 212 -1.28 -15.91 7.27
CA GLY A 212 0.16 -15.67 7.34
C GLY A 212 0.69 -14.67 6.30
N ALA A 213 -0.19 -14.04 5.51
CA ALA A 213 0.20 -12.92 4.66
C ALA A 213 0.61 -11.70 5.51
N ILE A 214 1.80 -11.18 5.25
CA ILE A 214 2.39 -10.01 5.94
C ILE A 214 2.70 -8.86 4.98
N GLY A 215 2.25 -8.99 3.74
CA GLY A 215 2.51 -8.02 2.69
C GLY A 215 2.13 -8.52 1.32
N GLU A 216 2.46 -7.73 0.32
CA GLU A 216 2.16 -7.97 -1.09
C GLU A 216 3.37 -7.56 -1.93
N TRP A 217 3.72 -8.40 -2.90
CA TRP A 217 4.61 -8.05 -4.00
C TRP A 217 3.74 -7.76 -5.22
N PHE A 218 3.95 -6.59 -5.83
CA PHE A 218 3.00 -5.96 -6.75
C PHE A 218 1.60 -5.74 -6.15
N GLY A 219 0.65 -5.35 -7.00
CA GLY A 219 -0.73 -5.04 -6.63
C GLY A 219 -1.09 -3.59 -6.93
N GLN A 220 -2.07 -3.08 -6.20
CA GLN A 220 -2.77 -1.84 -6.55
C GLN A 220 -2.41 -0.65 -5.64
N GLY A 221 -1.83 -0.87 -4.47
CA GLY A 221 -1.37 0.22 -3.58
C GLY A 221 -2.47 0.97 -2.86
N PHE A 222 -3.53 0.28 -2.42
CA PHE A 222 -4.63 0.90 -1.67
C PHE A 222 -4.51 0.62 -0.16
N GLY A 223 -4.78 1.65 0.63
CA GLY A 223 -4.92 1.55 2.08
C GLY A 223 -6.24 0.92 2.51
N ARG A 224 -6.42 0.75 3.83
CA ARG A 224 -7.62 0.09 4.40
C ARG A 224 -8.91 0.85 4.11
N ALA A 225 -8.85 2.17 3.99
CA ALA A 225 -9.99 3.03 3.68
C ALA A 225 -10.21 3.22 2.18
N GLY A 226 -9.54 2.43 1.33
CA GLY A 226 -9.62 2.59 -0.12
C GLY A 226 -8.88 3.82 -0.66
N ASP A 227 -8.04 4.44 0.17
CA ASP A 227 -7.17 5.54 -0.19
C ASP A 227 -6.04 5.08 -1.12
N ASP A 228 -5.93 5.72 -2.28
CA ASP A 228 -4.92 5.40 -3.28
C ASP A 228 -3.57 6.00 -2.87
N GLN A 229 -2.67 5.14 -2.40
CA GLN A 229 -1.35 5.59 -1.96
C GLN A 229 -0.46 6.07 -3.12
N ARG A 230 -0.81 5.74 -4.36
CA ARG A 230 -0.13 6.30 -5.54
C ARG A 230 -0.42 7.79 -5.66
N GLN A 231 -1.61 8.26 -5.27
CA GLN A 231 -1.91 9.69 -5.22
C GLN A 231 -1.02 10.41 -4.20
N VAL A 232 -0.83 9.81 -3.03
CA VAL A 232 0.06 10.35 -1.98
C VAL A 232 1.50 10.40 -2.47
N ALA A 233 2.00 9.31 -3.06
CA ALA A 233 3.34 9.22 -3.61
C ALA A 233 3.56 10.22 -4.77
N HIS A 234 2.60 10.33 -5.69
CA HIS A 234 2.69 11.21 -6.85
C HIS A 234 2.64 12.70 -6.44
N ALA A 235 1.70 13.07 -5.56
CA ALA A 235 1.60 14.42 -5.00
C ALA A 235 2.93 14.90 -4.41
N ARG A 236 3.62 14.01 -3.68
CA ARG A 236 4.97 14.28 -3.15
C ARG A 236 6.02 14.39 -4.25
N ARG A 237 6.01 13.47 -5.21
CA ARG A 237 6.95 13.48 -6.35
C ARG A 237 6.98 14.82 -7.08
N ILE A 238 5.82 15.49 -7.19
CA ILE A 238 5.70 16.79 -7.86
C ILE A 238 5.85 18.00 -6.91
N GLY A 239 6.28 17.77 -5.65
CA GLY A 239 6.49 18.82 -4.66
C GLY A 239 5.21 19.45 -4.09
N ARG A 240 4.07 18.75 -4.17
CA ARG A 240 2.76 19.22 -3.69
C ARG A 240 2.07 18.20 -2.76
N PRO A 241 2.68 17.87 -1.61
CA PRO A 241 2.20 16.80 -0.73
C PRO A 241 0.77 16.98 -0.19
N SER A 242 0.28 18.21 -0.12
CA SER A 242 -1.08 18.56 0.33
C SER A 242 -2.18 18.11 -0.63
N LEU A 243 -1.87 17.89 -1.92
CA LEU A 243 -2.85 17.45 -2.92
C LEU A 243 -3.52 16.12 -2.58
N LYS A 244 -2.86 15.25 -1.79
CA LYS A 244 -3.44 13.99 -1.36
C LYS A 244 -4.80 14.18 -0.66
N SER A 245 -4.96 15.28 0.08
CA SER A 245 -6.19 15.60 0.80
C SER A 245 -7.31 16.10 -0.11
N TYR A 246 -7.02 16.36 -1.39
CA TYR A 246 -7.94 16.98 -2.33
C TYR A 246 -8.12 16.18 -3.62
N ALA A 247 -7.45 15.03 -3.78
CA ALA A 247 -7.50 14.22 -5.00
C ALA A 247 -8.94 13.80 -5.39
N PHE A 248 -9.83 13.65 -4.40
CA PHE A 248 -11.24 13.34 -4.61
C PHE A 248 -12.10 14.52 -5.09
N ILE A 249 -11.55 15.73 -5.18
CA ILE A 249 -12.28 16.91 -5.64
C ILE A 249 -12.32 16.92 -7.16
N GLU A 250 -13.52 16.82 -7.72
CA GLU A 250 -13.74 16.75 -9.17
C GLU A 250 -14.09 18.10 -9.81
N SER A 251 -14.52 19.07 -8.99
CA SER A 251 -14.89 20.40 -9.48
C SER A 251 -14.77 21.47 -8.40
N TRP A 252 -14.67 22.73 -8.85
CA TRP A 252 -14.69 23.88 -7.96
C TRP A 252 -15.99 23.98 -7.17
N ALA A 253 -17.13 23.67 -7.80
CA ALA A 253 -18.43 23.66 -7.13
C ALA A 253 -18.45 22.66 -5.95
N LYS A 254 -17.82 21.49 -6.12
CA LYS A 254 -17.70 20.50 -5.04
C LYS A 254 -16.81 20.99 -3.90
N TRP A 255 -15.74 21.70 -4.22
CA TRP A 255 -14.89 22.34 -3.23
C TRP A 255 -15.63 23.42 -2.43
N GLU A 256 -16.41 24.29 -3.11
CA GLU A 256 -17.25 25.28 -2.44
C GLU A 256 -18.30 24.63 -1.52
N GLU A 257 -18.91 23.52 -1.94
CA GLU A 257 -19.81 22.73 -1.09
C GLU A 257 -19.09 22.24 0.18
N LEU A 258 -17.88 21.69 0.05
CA LEU A 258 -17.09 21.21 1.20
C LEU A 258 -16.73 22.32 2.17
N LYS A 259 -16.48 23.54 1.67
CA LYS A 259 -16.21 24.70 2.52
C LYS A 259 -17.38 25.05 3.45
N THR A 260 -18.60 24.61 3.13
CA THR A 260 -19.76 24.78 4.01
C THR A 260 -19.82 23.77 5.16
N ILE A 261 -19.04 22.68 5.09
CA ILE A 261 -19.04 21.63 6.11
C ILE A 261 -18.25 22.10 7.33
N GLN A 262 -18.94 22.14 8.47
CA GLN A 262 -18.35 22.31 9.78
C GLN A 262 -19.06 21.41 10.79
N SER A 263 -18.29 20.80 11.69
CA SER A 263 -18.83 19.97 12.78
C SER A 263 -18.29 20.47 14.10
N ARG A 264 -19.15 20.70 15.08
CA ARG A 264 -18.71 21.01 16.44
C ARG A 264 -18.40 19.70 17.17
N LEU A 265 -17.15 19.53 17.59
CA LEU A 265 -16.69 18.38 18.37
C LEU A 265 -17.13 18.50 19.83
N ALA A 266 -17.09 17.39 20.57
CA ALA A 266 -17.52 17.31 21.97
C ALA A 266 -16.75 18.28 22.90
N ASN A 267 -15.51 18.59 22.55
CA ASN A 267 -14.68 19.57 23.27
C ASN A 267 -14.98 21.04 22.88
N GLY A 268 -16.00 21.29 22.06
CA GLY A 268 -16.41 22.62 21.60
C GLY A 268 -15.65 23.16 20.40
N SER A 269 -14.56 22.51 19.96
CA SER A 269 -13.82 22.89 18.76
C SER A 269 -14.64 22.66 17.49
N ILE A 270 -14.35 23.41 16.43
CA ILE A 270 -15.00 23.27 15.14
C ILE A 270 -14.04 22.50 14.22
N TYR A 271 -14.42 21.29 13.86
CA TYR A 271 -13.78 20.52 12.80
C TYR A 271 -14.21 21.07 11.43
N ARG A 272 -13.23 21.37 10.59
CA ARG A 272 -13.40 21.71 9.18
C ARG A 272 -12.56 20.72 8.37
N PRO A 273 -13.15 20.00 7.39
CA PRO A 273 -12.39 19.10 6.51
C PRO A 273 -11.60 19.87 5.43
N TRP A 274 -11.47 21.19 5.56
CA TRP A 274 -10.86 22.08 4.58
C TRP A 274 -10.04 23.17 5.29
N SER A 275 -9.09 23.74 4.57
CA SER A 275 -8.33 24.93 4.99
C SER A 275 -8.34 25.98 3.87
N GLU A 276 -8.19 27.26 4.22
CA GLU A 276 -8.09 28.34 3.22
C GLU A 276 -6.87 28.15 2.29
N ALA A 277 -5.80 27.53 2.79
CA ALA A 277 -4.64 27.15 1.99
C ALA A 277 -4.96 26.08 0.92
N GLY A 278 -6.09 25.37 1.04
CA GLY A 278 -6.52 24.36 0.08
C GLY A 278 -7.04 24.92 -1.25
N ASP A 279 -7.44 26.20 -1.29
CA ASP A 279 -7.98 26.84 -2.51
C ASP A 279 -6.99 26.75 -3.68
N ASP A 280 -5.71 27.06 -3.44
CA ASP A 280 -4.67 27.07 -4.48
C ASP A 280 -4.32 25.66 -4.96
N ASP A 281 -4.29 24.70 -4.04
CA ASP A 281 -4.04 23.29 -4.34
C ASP A 281 -5.18 22.69 -5.16
N VAL A 282 -6.43 22.99 -4.80
CA VAL A 282 -7.60 22.54 -5.54
C VAL A 282 -7.64 23.17 -6.93
N ARG A 283 -7.37 24.48 -7.07
CA ARG A 283 -7.28 25.12 -8.39
C ARG A 283 -6.21 24.45 -9.25
N TRP A 284 -5.01 24.29 -8.69
CA TRP A 284 -3.93 23.63 -9.40
C TRP A 284 -4.32 22.20 -9.82
N LEU A 285 -4.92 21.42 -8.92
CA LEU A 285 -5.34 20.05 -9.21
C LEU A 285 -6.37 20.00 -10.33
N LEU A 286 -7.36 20.89 -10.34
CA LEU A 286 -8.38 20.95 -11.38
C LEU A 286 -7.77 21.36 -12.73
N ASP A 287 -6.86 22.33 -12.73
CA ASP A 287 -6.16 22.80 -13.94
C ASP A 287 -5.18 21.75 -14.50
N ASN A 288 -4.68 20.84 -13.66
CA ASN A 288 -3.65 19.85 -14.00
C ASN A 288 -4.14 18.40 -13.86
N ARG A 289 -5.46 18.18 -13.79
CA ARG A 289 -6.05 16.89 -13.40
C ARG A 289 -5.54 15.73 -14.25
N ALA A 290 -5.59 15.88 -15.57
CA ALA A 290 -5.14 14.84 -16.49
C ALA A 290 -3.65 14.48 -16.30
N ALA A 291 -2.79 15.47 -16.03
CA ALA A 291 -1.37 15.23 -15.78
C ALA A 291 -1.11 14.59 -14.42
N PHE A 292 -1.87 14.99 -13.39
CA PHE A 292 -1.83 14.38 -12.06
C PHE A 292 -2.25 12.90 -12.14
N ASP A 293 -3.41 12.62 -12.76
CA ASP A 293 -3.93 11.26 -12.90
C ASP A 293 -2.99 10.37 -13.71
N ALA A 294 -2.43 10.86 -14.82
CA ALA A 294 -1.41 10.14 -15.58
C ALA A 294 -0.14 9.84 -14.76
N GLY A 295 0.24 10.77 -13.87
CA GLY A 295 1.37 10.60 -12.97
C GLY A 295 1.11 9.58 -11.85
N VAL A 296 -0.14 9.47 -11.38
CA VAL A 296 -0.61 8.43 -10.45
C VAL A 296 -0.63 7.07 -11.15
N ASP A 297 -1.17 7.02 -12.37
CA ASP A 297 -1.24 5.82 -13.21
C ASP A 297 0.13 5.34 -13.68
N ALA A 298 1.15 6.20 -13.66
CA ALA A 298 2.54 5.80 -13.91
C ALA A 298 3.14 5.03 -12.73
N LEU A 299 2.64 5.18 -11.51
CA LEU A 299 3.19 4.47 -10.36
C LEU A 299 2.67 3.03 -10.28
N ARG A 300 3.57 2.11 -9.94
CA ARG A 300 3.30 0.71 -9.67
C ARG A 300 3.71 0.40 -8.24
N LEU A 301 2.86 -0.30 -7.51
CA LEU A 301 3.27 -0.88 -6.22
C LEU A 301 4.35 -1.91 -6.51
N LEU A 302 5.53 -1.76 -5.92
CA LEU A 302 6.61 -2.75 -5.99
C LEU A 302 6.44 -3.75 -4.84
N VAL A 303 6.39 -3.23 -3.61
CA VAL A 303 6.18 -4.02 -2.41
C VAL A 303 5.36 -3.25 -1.38
N ARG A 304 4.51 -3.99 -0.68
CA ARG A 304 3.80 -3.55 0.51
C ARG A 304 4.18 -4.48 1.65
N ILE A 305 4.53 -3.93 2.80
CA ILE A 305 4.79 -4.69 4.02
C ILE A 305 3.83 -4.20 5.09
N ASP A 306 2.99 -5.09 5.62
CA ASP A 306 2.07 -4.75 6.70
C ASP A 306 2.80 -4.73 8.04
N SER A 307 2.28 -3.97 9.00
CA SER A 307 2.60 -4.19 10.41
C SER A 307 2.32 -5.65 10.79
N ASN A 308 3.32 -6.32 11.35
CA ASN A 308 3.26 -7.75 11.61
C ASN A 308 4.14 -8.12 12.82
N ARG A 309 3.72 -9.18 13.51
CA ARG A 309 4.39 -9.64 14.73
C ARG A 309 5.68 -10.39 14.41
N GLU A 310 5.72 -11.07 13.27
CA GLU A 310 6.79 -11.94 12.82
C GLU A 310 8.13 -11.20 12.69
N MET A 311 8.08 -9.96 12.22
CA MET A 311 9.24 -9.05 12.14
C MET A 311 9.39 -8.14 13.36
N GLY A 312 8.42 -8.15 14.28
CA GLY A 312 8.30 -7.09 15.29
C GLY A 312 8.05 -5.70 14.69
N LEU A 313 7.45 -5.64 13.49
CA LEU A 313 7.19 -4.39 12.77
C LEU A 313 5.83 -3.81 13.18
N TRP A 314 5.86 -2.68 13.89
CA TRP A 314 4.66 -1.98 14.34
C TRP A 314 4.70 -0.54 13.83
N ILE A 315 4.04 -0.28 12.70
CA ILE A 315 3.90 1.05 12.12
C ILE A 315 2.55 1.59 12.58
N ASN A 316 2.57 2.40 13.64
CA ASN A 316 1.36 2.92 14.28
C ASN A 316 0.34 1.80 14.57
N ASP A 317 -0.95 2.10 14.69
CA ASP A 317 -2.02 1.17 15.08
C ASP A 317 -2.38 0.13 13.98
N ALA A 318 -1.38 -0.40 13.24
CA ALA A 318 -1.42 -1.49 12.24
C ALA A 318 -1.41 -1.08 10.75
N ASP A 319 -0.60 -0.07 10.41
CA ASP A 319 -0.49 0.41 9.04
C ASP A 319 0.58 -0.32 8.22
N PRO A 320 0.37 -0.50 6.91
CA PRO A 320 1.40 -0.92 5.96
C PRO A 320 2.36 0.21 5.55
N ILE A 321 3.58 -0.18 5.17
CA ILE A 321 4.46 0.60 4.29
C ILE A 321 4.17 0.16 2.84
N PHE A 322 4.00 1.13 1.96
CA PHE A 322 3.93 0.92 0.52
C PHE A 322 5.17 1.48 -0.15
N VAL A 323 5.73 0.75 -1.09
CA VAL A 323 6.88 1.16 -1.92
C VAL A 323 6.47 1.10 -3.38
N PHE A 324 6.58 2.22 -4.06
CA PHE A 324 6.21 2.43 -5.46
C PHE A 324 7.44 2.68 -6.32
N VAL A 325 7.29 2.35 -7.60
CA VAL A 325 8.24 2.64 -8.66
C VAL A 325 7.48 3.17 -9.87
N ASP A 326 8.09 4.06 -10.66
CA ASP A 326 7.52 4.46 -11.94
C ASP A 326 7.53 3.27 -12.92
N ALA A 327 6.44 3.03 -13.63
CA ALA A 327 6.31 1.93 -14.57
C ALA A 327 7.39 1.99 -15.67
N ALA A 328 7.77 3.19 -16.10
CA ALA A 328 8.83 3.36 -17.07
C ALA A 328 10.22 3.03 -16.49
N ASP A 329 10.47 3.40 -15.23
CA ASP A 329 11.72 3.10 -14.53
C ASP A 329 11.83 1.58 -14.28
N LEU A 330 10.74 0.96 -13.79
CA LEU A 330 10.64 -0.48 -13.63
C LEU A 330 10.88 -1.22 -14.94
N ALA A 331 10.29 -0.78 -16.06
CA ALA A 331 10.48 -1.40 -17.37
C ALA A 331 11.92 -1.30 -17.90
N ARG A 332 12.70 -0.32 -17.42
CA ARG A 332 14.14 -0.19 -17.73
C ARG A 332 15.03 -0.88 -16.69
N GLY A 333 14.43 -1.45 -15.65
CA GLY A 333 15.14 -2.00 -14.51
C GLY A 333 15.87 -0.96 -13.66
N ASP A 334 15.36 0.26 -13.63
CA ASP A 334 15.88 1.33 -12.79
C ASP A 334 15.08 1.40 -11.49
N LEU A 335 15.69 0.94 -10.38
CA LEU A 335 15.11 1.02 -9.04
C LEU A 335 15.78 2.12 -8.20
N SER A 336 16.51 3.05 -8.83
CA SER A 336 17.18 4.15 -8.11
C SER A 336 16.20 5.18 -7.55
N LYS A 337 14.96 5.19 -8.05
CA LYS A 337 13.89 6.10 -7.63
C LYS A 337 12.68 5.30 -7.16
N LEU A 338 12.64 5.04 -5.87
CA LEU A 338 11.46 4.51 -5.21
C LEU A 338 10.74 5.61 -4.44
N HIS A 339 9.43 5.46 -4.32
CA HIS A 339 8.58 6.35 -3.53
C HIS A 339 7.88 5.54 -2.46
N ALA A 340 7.88 6.00 -1.21
CA ALA A 340 7.25 5.26 -0.13
C ALA A 340 6.20 6.08 0.62
N THR A 341 5.17 5.38 1.10
CA THR A 341 4.09 5.93 1.93
C THR A 341 3.76 4.98 3.06
N VAL A 342 3.16 5.52 4.11
CA VAL A 342 2.48 4.79 5.19
C VAL A 342 1.07 5.34 5.29
N THR A 343 0.16 4.51 5.78
CA THR A 343 -1.19 4.95 6.14
C THR A 343 -1.26 5.26 7.63
N GLN A 344 -2.37 5.90 8.01
CA GLN A 344 -2.87 5.94 9.38
C GLN A 344 -4.23 5.22 9.38
N GLY A 345 -4.35 4.15 10.16
CA GLY A 345 -5.56 3.34 10.33
C GLY A 345 -6.67 4.03 11.09
#